data_AF-A0A958I5M1-F1
#
_entry.id   AF-A0A958I5M1-F1
#
_cell.length_a   1.000
_cell.length_b   1.000
_cell.length_c   1.000
_cell.angle_alpha   90.00
_cell.angle_beta   90.00
_cell.angle_gamma   90.00
#
_symmetry.space_group_name_H-M   'P 1'
#
loop_
_entity.id
_entity.type
_entity.pdbx_description
1 polymer ?
#
loop_
_entity_poly.entity_id
_entity_poly.type
_entity_poly.pdbx_seq_one_letter_code
_entity_poly.pdbx_strand_id
1 'polypeptide(L)'
;LPHRPNAVDYTMAAWVKSQPDSSANATNINAIVIADLDFISEQFFEIRKQGISNLNFDNVSFFLNCIDVLVGDESFVALRNRRVKHRTLTSVEAQTQEYIQQRAADEQLAENEAQVALTDAQQRLTQRVQEVQQRTDLDEQTKQIMAQNIQEVEQRRFDALKTNIEAEKEAKIAASKAEMESKIRNIQNGIKTMAVLIPPIPVLVIGIMIFIRRRRRESDSISASRRVLV
;
A
#
# COMPACT_ATOMS: atom_id res chain seq x y z
N LEU A 1 -10.47 12.33 -3.61
CA LEU A 1 -9.20 12.55 -4.35
C LEU A 1 -8.08 11.87 -3.58
N PRO A 2 -7.26 11.01 -4.20
CA PRO A 2 -6.10 10.43 -3.52
C PRO A 2 -5.09 11.54 -3.21
N HIS A 3 -4.87 11.80 -1.93
CA HIS A 3 -3.95 12.83 -1.45
C HIS A 3 -2.51 12.32 -1.59
N ARG A 4 -1.65 13.09 -2.26
CA ARG A 4 -0.22 12.82 -2.33
C ARG A 4 0.44 13.48 -1.11
N PRO A 5 1.19 12.75 -0.26
CA PRO A 5 1.84 13.33 0.89
C PRO A 5 2.84 14.40 0.42
N ASN A 6 2.62 15.65 0.84
CA ASN A 6 3.48 16.78 0.52
C ASN A 6 4.31 17.14 1.78
N ALA A 7 5.54 17.64 1.62
CA ALA A 7 6.46 17.90 2.74
C ALA A 7 6.14 19.17 3.55
N VAL A 8 4.89 19.65 3.50
CA VAL A 8 4.44 20.86 4.17
C VAL A 8 3.86 20.46 5.52
N ASP A 9 4.35 21.06 6.60
CA ASP A 9 3.79 20.86 7.94
C ASP A 9 2.41 21.52 8.03
N TYR A 10 1.37 20.72 8.17
CA TYR A 10 0.01 21.20 8.41
C TYR A 10 -0.28 21.23 9.91
N THR A 11 -0.58 22.42 10.44
CA THR A 11 -1.05 22.55 11.84
C THR A 11 -2.52 22.18 11.89
N MET A 12 -2.84 21.00 12.42
CA MET A 12 -4.23 20.50 12.51
C MET A 12 -4.95 20.94 13.79
N ALA A 13 -4.22 21.18 14.88
CA ALA A 13 -4.80 21.64 16.13
C ALA A 13 -3.80 22.47 16.95
N ALA A 14 -4.32 23.41 17.75
CA ALA A 14 -3.54 24.25 18.66
C ALA A 14 -4.14 24.19 20.07
N TRP A 15 -3.28 24.01 21.07
CA TRP A 15 -3.66 24.06 22.48
C TRP A 15 -3.25 25.41 23.07
N VAL A 16 -4.23 26.15 23.60
CA VAL A 16 -4.07 27.49 24.17
C VAL A 16 -4.44 27.45 25.64
N LYS A 17 -3.48 27.79 26.49
CA LYS A 17 -3.67 27.90 27.95
C LYS A 17 -3.27 29.31 28.40
N SER A 18 -4.17 30.01 29.07
CA SER A 18 -3.87 31.31 29.65
C SER A 18 -2.85 31.14 30.78
N GLN A 19 -1.85 32.02 30.81
CA GLN A 19 -0.89 32.09 31.90
C GLN A 19 -1.58 32.74 33.11
N PRO A 20 -1.50 32.16 34.32
CA PRO A 20 -2.20 32.69 35.48
C PRO A 20 -1.53 33.98 35.94
N ASP A 21 -2.13 35.13 35.61
CA ASP A 21 -1.75 36.41 36.22
C ASP A 21 -2.35 36.51 37.62
N SER A 22 -1.55 36.99 38.58
CA SER A 22 -1.88 37.02 40.03
C SER A 22 -3.01 38.00 40.41
N SER A 23 -3.80 38.49 39.46
CA SER A 23 -4.99 39.30 39.72
C SER A 23 -6.20 38.41 39.94
N ALA A 24 -6.84 38.55 41.10
CA ALA A 24 -7.86 37.65 41.66
C ALA A 24 -9.16 37.42 40.85
N ASN A 25 -9.27 37.91 39.60
CA ASN A 25 -10.45 37.79 38.73
C ASN A 25 -10.13 37.41 37.27
N ALA A 26 -8.92 36.92 36.97
CA ALA A 26 -8.61 36.43 35.63
C ALA A 26 -9.22 35.03 35.41
N THR A 27 -10.19 34.92 34.50
CA THR A 27 -10.73 33.62 34.07
C THR A 27 -9.64 32.86 33.32
N ASN A 28 -9.19 31.74 33.88
CA ASN A 28 -8.24 30.87 33.20
C ASN A 28 -8.90 30.23 31.97
N ILE A 29 -8.37 30.51 30.78
CA ILE A 29 -8.84 29.94 29.52
C ILE A 29 -7.98 28.72 29.20
N ASN A 30 -8.63 27.56 29.06
CA ASN A 30 -8.04 26.34 28.51
C ASN A 30 -8.86 25.97 27.27
N ALA A 31 -8.27 26.11 26.08
CA ALA A 31 -8.96 25.90 24.82
C ALA A 31 -8.10 25.07 23.86
N ILE A 32 -8.73 24.15 23.14
CA ILE A 32 -8.11 23.40 22.05
C ILE A 32 -8.86 23.78 20.78
N VAL A 33 -8.15 24.31 19.81
CA VAL A 33 -8.69 24.74 18.51
C VAL A 33 -8.28 23.71 17.47
N ILE A 34 -9.26 23.17 16.74
CA ILE A 34 -9.04 22.20 15.66
C ILE A 34 -9.42 22.87 14.34
N ALA A 35 -8.56 22.72 13.33
CA ALA A 35 -8.70 23.43 12.07
C ALA A 35 -9.88 22.93 11.20
N ASP A 36 -10.37 21.72 11.45
CA ASP A 36 -11.43 21.09 10.67
C ASP A 36 -12.38 20.28 11.57
N LEU A 37 -13.68 20.38 11.30
CA LEU A 37 -14.76 19.69 12.03
C LEU A 37 -15.00 18.28 11.48
N ASP A 38 -14.55 17.98 10.25
CA ASP A 38 -14.69 16.65 9.64
C ASP A 38 -13.88 15.57 10.38
N PHE A 39 -13.07 15.97 11.37
CA PHE A 39 -12.32 15.08 12.26
C PHE A 39 -13.21 14.18 13.14
N ILE A 40 -14.47 14.55 13.36
CA ILE A 40 -15.43 13.89 14.28
C ILE A 40 -16.74 13.59 13.54
N SER A 41 -16.66 12.89 12.39
CA SER A 41 -17.86 12.43 11.70
C SER A 41 -18.40 11.12 12.30
N GLU A 42 -19.72 10.95 12.29
CA GLU A 42 -20.40 9.74 12.76
C GLU A 42 -19.91 8.48 12.02
N GLN A 43 -19.57 8.63 10.73
CA GLN A 43 -19.03 7.58 9.88
C GLN A 43 -17.72 7.00 10.44
N PHE A 44 -16.83 7.83 11.00
CA PHE A 44 -15.59 7.35 11.63
C PHE A 44 -15.87 6.52 12.89
N PHE A 45 -16.92 6.85 13.65
CA PHE A 45 -17.34 6.05 14.80
C PHE A 45 -17.95 4.72 14.38
N GLU A 46 -18.75 4.69 13.32
CA GLU A 46 -19.32 3.46 12.78
C GLU A 46 -18.22 2.52 12.26
N ILE A 47 -17.25 3.04 11.51
CA ILE A 47 -16.13 2.23 11.01
C ILE A 47 -15.28 1.69 12.17
N ARG A 48 -15.07 2.49 13.22
CA ARG A 48 -14.38 2.03 14.43
C ARG A 48 -15.17 0.94 15.18
N LYS A 49 -16.50 1.06 15.27
CA LYS A 49 -17.38 0.05 15.88
C LYS A 49 -17.38 -1.26 15.09
N GLN A 50 -17.29 -1.20 13.76
CA GLN A 50 -17.25 -2.37 12.88
C GLN A 50 -15.91 -3.14 12.98
N GLY A 51 -14.84 -2.52 13.52
CA GLY A 51 -13.60 -3.23 13.83
C GLY A 51 -12.90 -3.81 12.60
N ILE A 52 -12.99 -3.14 11.45
CA ILE A 52 -12.26 -3.55 10.24
C ILE A 52 -10.77 -3.48 10.56
N SER A 53 -10.15 -4.66 10.75
CA SER A 53 -8.84 -4.92 11.35
C SER A 53 -7.64 -4.08 10.87
N ASN A 54 -7.79 -3.31 9.78
CA ASN A 54 -6.70 -2.54 9.15
C ASN A 54 -7.00 -1.03 9.02
N LEU A 55 -8.17 -0.54 9.46
CA LEU A 55 -8.52 0.88 9.41
C LEU A 55 -8.69 1.45 10.83
N ASN A 56 -7.57 1.67 11.51
CA ASN A 56 -7.56 2.37 12.78
C ASN A 56 -7.45 3.88 12.54
N PHE A 57 -8.56 4.60 12.70
CA PHE A 57 -8.56 6.07 12.68
C PHE A 57 -8.15 6.60 14.06
N ASP A 58 -7.06 7.37 14.09
CA ASP A 58 -6.52 7.98 15.31
C ASP A 58 -7.23 9.29 15.69
N ASN A 59 -8.07 9.82 14.80
CA ASN A 59 -8.80 11.07 14.99
C ASN A 59 -9.70 11.04 16.23
N VAL A 60 -10.41 9.92 16.45
CA VAL A 60 -11.29 9.73 17.61
C VAL A 60 -10.49 9.67 18.91
N SER A 61 -9.34 8.98 18.91
CA SER A 61 -8.45 8.91 20.07
C SER A 61 -7.88 10.30 20.41
N PHE A 62 -7.51 11.08 19.40
CA PHE A 62 -7.04 12.46 19.56
C PHE A 62 -8.13 13.35 20.19
N PHE A 63 -9.36 13.29 19.71
CA PHE A 63 -10.47 14.07 20.27
C PHE A 63 -10.76 13.72 21.74
N LEU A 64 -10.80 12.43 22.07
CA LEU A 64 -10.98 11.99 23.45
C LEU A 64 -9.84 12.50 24.36
N ASN A 65 -8.59 12.47 23.88
CA ASN A 65 -7.46 13.05 24.63
C ASN A 65 -7.65 14.55 24.88
N CYS A 66 -8.19 15.29 23.89
CA CYS A 66 -8.44 16.72 24.04
C CYS A 66 -9.48 16.99 25.13
N ILE A 67 -10.55 16.19 25.20
CA ILE A 67 -11.55 16.29 26.27
C ILE A 67 -10.92 16.01 27.63
N ASP A 68 -10.15 14.93 27.75
CA ASP A 68 -9.50 14.54 29.01
C ASP A 68 -8.58 15.66 29.53
N VAL A 69 -7.81 16.30 28.64
CA VAL A 69 -6.94 17.46 28.95
C VAL A 69 -7.74 18.71 29.34
N LEU A 70 -8.88 18.98 28.70
CA LEU A 70 -9.73 20.12 29.03
C LEU A 70 -10.43 19.95 30.40
N VAL A 71 -10.76 18.70 30.76
CA VAL A 71 -11.37 18.35 32.06
C VAL A 71 -10.33 18.27 33.19
N GLY A 72 -9.04 18.21 32.85
CA GLY A 72 -7.93 18.18 33.82
C GLY A 72 -7.53 16.78 34.28
N ASP A 73 -7.98 15.73 33.59
CA ASP A 73 -7.57 14.34 33.84
C ASP A 73 -6.48 13.90 32.83
N GLU A 74 -5.25 14.33 33.08
CA GLU A 74 -4.10 13.97 32.23
C GLU A 74 -3.55 12.57 32.53
N SER A 75 -4.07 11.89 33.55
CA SER A 75 -3.53 10.64 34.12
C SER A 75 -3.43 9.50 33.10
N PHE A 76 -4.38 9.44 32.16
CA PHE A 76 -4.46 8.37 31.15
C PHE A 76 -3.97 8.79 29.76
N VAL A 77 -3.71 10.09 29.53
CA VAL A 77 -3.21 10.62 28.24
C VAL A 77 -1.81 10.07 27.95
N ALA A 78 -0.94 10.02 28.97
CA ALA A 78 0.41 9.48 28.84
C ALA A 78 0.45 7.98 28.50
N LEU A 79 -0.49 7.20 29.05
CA LEU A 79 -0.59 5.75 28.81
C LEU A 79 -1.13 5.44 27.41
N ARG A 80 -2.07 6.25 26.89
CA ARG A 80 -2.61 6.11 25.53
C ARG A 80 -1.63 6.55 24.44
N ASN A 81 -0.68 7.43 24.75
CA ASN A 81 0.34 7.88 23.80
C ASN A 81 1.41 6.82 23.48
N ARG A 82 1.47 5.72 24.26
CA ARG A 82 2.38 4.61 24.01
C ARG A 82 1.84 3.73 22.87
N ARG A 83 2.04 4.16 21.63
CA ARG A 83 1.77 3.33 20.45
C ARG A 83 2.61 2.05 20.50
N VAL A 84 2.00 0.93 20.15
CA VAL A 84 2.74 -0.26 19.71
C VAL A 84 3.46 0.15 18.43
N LYS A 85 4.77 0.39 18.54
CA LYS A 85 5.61 0.59 17.35
C LYS A 85 5.65 -0.75 16.63
N HIS A 86 4.82 -0.92 15.61
CA HIS A 86 4.93 -2.05 14.70
C HIS A 86 6.31 -1.94 14.08
N ARG A 87 7.25 -2.74 14.58
CA ARG A 87 8.58 -2.88 14.01
C ARG A 87 8.42 -3.77 12.79
N THR A 88 7.74 -3.23 11.78
CA THR A 88 7.71 -3.82 10.46
C THR A 88 9.15 -3.92 9.98
N LEU A 89 9.44 -4.96 9.20
CA LEU A 89 10.78 -5.19 8.69
C LEU A 89 11.11 -4.05 7.71
N THR A 90 11.70 -2.96 8.21
CA THR A 90 12.00 -1.74 7.42
C THR A 90 12.81 -2.08 6.17
N SER A 91 13.66 -3.11 6.23
CA SER A 91 14.39 -3.64 5.08
C SER A 91 13.48 -4.28 4.03
N VAL A 92 12.43 -5.00 4.44
CA VAL A 92 11.44 -5.60 3.54
C VAL A 92 10.53 -4.52 2.95
N GLU A 93 10.12 -3.54 3.74
CA GLU A 93 9.34 -2.39 3.25
C GLU A 93 10.12 -1.60 2.21
N ALA A 94 11.39 -1.27 2.47
CA ALA A 94 12.24 -0.57 1.52
C ALA A 94 12.43 -1.38 0.22
N GLN A 95 12.64 -2.70 0.32
CA GLN A 95 12.73 -3.57 -0.85
C GLN A 95 11.39 -3.72 -1.60
N THR A 96 10.26 -3.62 -0.90
CA THR A 96 8.92 -3.74 -1.50
C THR A 96 8.46 -2.42 -2.13
N GLN A 97 8.93 -1.28 -1.61
CA GLN A 97 8.53 0.05 -2.06
C GLN A 97 8.89 0.30 -3.52
N GLU A 98 10.03 -0.17 -4.00
CA GLU A 98 10.42 -0.08 -5.41
C GLU A 98 9.43 -0.82 -6.32
N TYR A 99 9.01 -2.03 -5.93
CA TYR A 99 8.02 -2.79 -6.70
C TYR A 99 6.63 -2.16 -6.68
N ILE A 100 6.24 -1.53 -5.56
CA ILE A 100 4.98 -0.78 -5.47
C ILE A 100 5.02 0.43 -6.42
N GLN A 101 6.16 1.14 -6.49
CA GLN A 101 6.33 2.28 -7.39
C GLN A 101 6.34 1.85 -8.86
N GLN A 102 7.06 0.78 -9.20
CA GLN A 102 7.06 0.21 -10.55
C GLN A 102 5.65 -0.19 -10.97
N ARG A 103 4.91 -0.89 -10.10
CA ARG A 103 3.50 -1.24 -10.35
C ARG A 103 2.63 -0.01 -10.60
N ALA A 104 2.76 1.03 -9.78
CA ALA A 104 1.97 2.25 -9.96
C ALA A 104 2.28 2.93 -11.30
N ALA A 105 3.54 2.90 -11.74
CA ALA A 105 3.94 3.41 -13.05
C ALA A 105 3.38 2.55 -14.19
N ASP A 106 3.45 1.22 -14.08
CA ASP A 106 2.92 0.29 -15.09
C ASP A 106 1.39 0.39 -15.22
N GLU A 107 0.67 0.46 -14.09
CA GLU A 107 -0.77 0.69 -14.07
C GLU A 107 -1.12 2.02 -14.76
N GLN A 108 -0.37 3.09 -14.47
CA GLN A 108 -0.58 4.40 -15.09
C GLN A 108 -0.26 4.41 -16.59
N LEU A 109 0.78 3.69 -17.03
CA LEU A 109 1.10 3.52 -18.44
C LEU A 109 -0.02 2.77 -19.17
N ALA A 110 -0.50 1.66 -18.62
CA ALA A 110 -1.59 0.87 -19.20
C ALA A 110 -2.91 1.68 -19.29
N GLU A 111 -3.21 2.49 -18.28
CA GLU A 111 -4.37 3.40 -18.31
C GLU A 111 -4.22 4.47 -19.39
N ASN A 112 -3.05 5.08 -19.51
CA ASN A 112 -2.79 6.08 -20.55
C ASN A 112 -2.86 5.48 -21.96
N GLU A 113 -2.27 4.31 -22.19
CA GLU A 113 -2.35 3.58 -23.45
C GLU A 113 -3.80 3.28 -23.83
N ALA A 114 -4.58 2.74 -22.89
CA ALA A 114 -6.01 2.47 -23.09
C ALA A 114 -6.79 3.75 -23.41
N GLN A 115 -6.53 4.85 -22.68
CA GLN A 115 -7.22 6.11 -22.89
C GLN A 115 -6.92 6.72 -24.26
N VAL A 116 -5.66 6.65 -24.71
CA VAL A 116 -5.26 7.11 -26.05
C VAL A 116 -5.93 6.25 -27.12
N ALA A 117 -5.91 4.92 -26.98
CA ALA A 117 -6.54 4.01 -27.94
C ALA A 117 -8.07 4.22 -28.03
N LEU A 118 -8.74 4.44 -26.89
CA LEU A 118 -10.17 4.75 -26.86
C LEU A 118 -10.48 6.10 -27.52
N THR A 119 -9.65 7.12 -27.28
CA THR A 119 -9.83 8.45 -27.86
C THR A 119 -9.64 8.41 -29.38
N ASP A 120 -8.61 7.72 -29.88
CA ASP A 120 -8.39 7.52 -31.33
C ASP A 120 -9.55 6.74 -31.97
N ALA A 121 -10.01 5.66 -31.33
CA ALA A 121 -11.17 4.90 -31.80
C ALA A 121 -12.45 5.77 -31.87
N GLN A 122 -12.68 6.62 -30.86
CA GLN A 122 -13.84 7.53 -30.83
C GLN A 122 -13.75 8.62 -31.91
N GLN A 123 -12.55 9.16 -32.16
CA GLN A 123 -12.33 10.13 -33.23
C GLN A 123 -12.59 9.51 -34.61
N ARG A 124 -12.07 8.30 -34.86
CA ARG A 124 -12.32 7.57 -36.12
C ARG A 124 -13.81 7.30 -36.34
N LEU A 125 -14.53 6.87 -35.30
CA LEU A 125 -15.97 6.66 -35.37
C LEU A 125 -16.72 7.97 -35.70
N THR A 126 -16.36 9.06 -35.04
CA THR A 126 -16.97 10.38 -35.28
C THR A 126 -16.72 10.86 -36.72
N GLN A 127 -15.50 10.70 -37.23
CA GLN A 127 -15.16 11.02 -38.63
C GLN A 127 -15.99 10.20 -39.62
N ARG A 128 -16.13 8.89 -39.41
CA ARG A 128 -16.95 8.01 -40.28
C ARG A 128 -18.42 8.41 -40.29
N VAL A 129 -18.98 8.76 -39.13
CA VAL A 129 -20.37 9.23 -39.03
C VAL A 129 -20.54 10.57 -39.76
N GLN A 130 -19.58 11.50 -39.62
CA GLN A 130 -19.62 12.79 -40.32
C GLN A 130 -19.47 12.65 -41.85
N GLU A 131 -18.58 11.78 -42.34
CA GLU A 131 -18.43 11.49 -43.78
C GLU A 131 -19.75 11.04 -44.41
N VAL A 132 -20.53 10.24 -43.68
CA VAL A 132 -21.83 9.73 -44.12
C VAL A 132 -22.90 10.82 -44.09
N GLN A 133 -22.88 11.71 -43.08
CA GLN A 133 -23.83 12.83 -43.00
C GLN A 133 -23.61 13.88 -44.08
N GLN A 134 -22.37 14.09 -44.54
CA GLN A 134 -22.01 15.10 -45.54
C GLN A 134 -22.24 14.68 -47.00
N ARG A 135 -22.62 13.42 -47.25
CA ARG A 135 -22.93 12.92 -48.59
C ARG A 135 -24.16 13.63 -49.19
N THR A 136 -24.03 14.26 -50.37
CA THR A 136 -25.10 15.06 -51.01
C THR A 136 -25.91 14.30 -52.05
N ASP A 137 -25.62 13.02 -52.26
CA ASP A 137 -26.15 12.12 -53.30
C ASP A 137 -27.44 11.35 -52.90
N LEU A 138 -27.91 11.49 -51.65
CA LEU A 138 -29.07 10.76 -51.12
C LEU A 138 -30.21 11.66 -50.62
N ASP A 139 -31.43 11.15 -50.74
CA ASP A 139 -32.68 11.72 -50.21
C ASP A 139 -32.70 11.74 -48.67
N GLU A 140 -33.39 12.72 -48.07
CA GLU A 140 -33.32 13.06 -46.63
C GLU A 140 -33.79 11.91 -45.71
N GLN A 141 -34.83 11.16 -46.13
CA GLN A 141 -35.33 10.00 -45.39
C GLN A 141 -34.38 8.80 -45.49
N THR A 142 -33.84 8.54 -46.68
CA THR A 142 -32.85 7.46 -46.90
C THR A 142 -31.56 7.73 -46.13
N LYS A 143 -31.14 8.99 -46.04
CA LYS A 143 -30.01 9.43 -45.20
C LYS A 143 -30.22 9.12 -43.72
N GLN A 144 -31.40 9.39 -43.16
CA GLN A 144 -31.64 9.12 -41.75
C GLN A 144 -31.56 7.62 -41.41
N ILE A 145 -32.18 6.76 -42.23
CA ILE A 145 -32.16 5.30 -42.01
C ILE A 145 -30.75 4.74 -42.18
N MET A 146 -30.01 5.21 -43.18
CA MET A 146 -28.64 4.75 -43.45
C MET A 146 -27.65 5.27 -42.40
N ALA A 147 -27.81 6.52 -41.94
CA ALA A 147 -27.02 7.09 -40.85
C ALA A 147 -27.25 6.34 -39.54
N GLN A 148 -28.50 6.00 -39.19
CA GLN A 148 -28.79 5.19 -38.00
C GLN A 148 -28.18 3.79 -38.07
N ASN A 149 -28.32 3.09 -39.21
CA ASN A 149 -27.72 1.76 -39.38
C ASN A 149 -26.19 1.79 -39.27
N ILE A 150 -25.54 2.79 -39.91
CA ILE A 150 -24.09 2.94 -39.85
C ILE A 150 -23.65 3.30 -38.44
N GLN A 151 -24.38 4.18 -37.76
CA GLN A 151 -24.11 4.54 -36.37
C GLN A 151 -24.21 3.32 -35.45
N GLU A 152 -25.23 2.48 -35.58
CA GLU A 152 -25.34 1.24 -34.80
C GLU A 152 -24.20 0.26 -35.08
N VAL A 153 -23.83 0.04 -36.35
CA VAL A 153 -22.76 -0.89 -36.72
C VAL A 153 -21.41 -0.41 -36.21
N GLU A 154 -21.10 0.87 -36.38
CA GLU A 154 -19.87 1.48 -35.88
C GLU A 154 -19.86 1.52 -34.34
N GLN A 155 -21.00 1.79 -33.68
CA GLN A 155 -21.09 1.74 -32.22
C GLN A 155 -20.82 0.33 -31.69
N ARG A 156 -21.39 -0.71 -32.30
CA ARG A 156 -21.09 -2.11 -31.93
C ARG A 156 -19.62 -2.47 -32.12
N ARG A 157 -19.00 -1.97 -33.19
CA ARG A 157 -17.55 -2.14 -33.42
C ARG A 157 -16.73 -1.42 -32.35
N PHE A 158 -17.11 -0.21 -32.00
CA PHE A 158 -16.47 0.56 -30.93
C PHE A 158 -16.62 -0.12 -29.57
N ASP A 159 -17.80 -0.62 -29.24
CA ASP A 159 -18.04 -1.33 -27.98
C ASP A 159 -17.20 -2.62 -27.89
N ALA A 160 -17.06 -3.34 -29.01
CA ALA A 160 -16.19 -4.51 -29.09
C ALA A 160 -14.70 -4.15 -28.93
N LEU A 161 -14.24 -3.08 -29.57
CA LEU A 161 -12.87 -2.57 -29.43
C LEU A 161 -12.60 -2.11 -27.99
N LYS A 162 -13.53 -1.36 -27.40
CA LYS A 162 -13.44 -0.91 -26.01
C LYS A 162 -13.33 -2.09 -25.05
N THR A 163 -14.16 -3.11 -25.23
CA THR A 163 -14.12 -4.34 -24.41
C THR A 163 -12.76 -5.03 -24.53
N ASN A 164 -12.19 -5.13 -25.74
CA ASN A 164 -10.87 -5.71 -25.95
C ASN A 164 -9.75 -4.89 -25.27
N ILE A 165 -9.80 -3.55 -25.38
CA ILE A 165 -8.83 -2.65 -24.76
C ILE A 165 -8.91 -2.74 -23.23
N GLU A 166 -10.13 -2.77 -22.67
CA GLU A 166 -10.35 -2.93 -21.24
C GLU A 166 -9.84 -4.29 -20.75
N ALA A 167 -10.11 -5.37 -21.49
CA ALA A 167 -9.60 -6.70 -21.18
C ALA A 167 -8.08 -6.78 -21.24
N GLU A 168 -7.43 -6.16 -22.23
CA GLU A 168 -5.97 -6.11 -22.34
C GLU A 168 -5.36 -5.31 -21.18
N LYS A 169 -5.97 -4.17 -20.84
CA LYS A 169 -5.58 -3.36 -19.67
C LYS A 169 -5.65 -4.19 -18.40
N GLU A 170 -6.77 -4.87 -18.16
CA GLU A 170 -6.95 -5.73 -16.98
C GLU A 170 -5.96 -6.89 -16.95
N ALA A 171 -5.68 -7.52 -18.10
CA ALA A 171 -4.68 -8.57 -18.21
C ALA A 171 -3.26 -8.07 -17.89
N LYS A 172 -2.86 -6.90 -18.41
CA LYS A 172 -1.57 -6.25 -18.10
C LYS A 172 -1.45 -5.95 -16.60
N ILE A 173 -2.51 -5.38 -16.01
CA ILE A 173 -2.56 -5.08 -14.58
C ILE A 173 -2.48 -6.37 -13.74
N ALA A 174 -3.20 -7.42 -14.12
CA ALA A 174 -3.18 -8.70 -13.42
C ALA A 174 -1.81 -9.38 -13.51
N ALA A 175 -1.16 -9.34 -14.67
CA ALA A 175 0.18 -9.87 -14.87
C ALA A 175 1.21 -9.13 -14.00
N SER A 176 1.17 -7.79 -13.97
CA SER A 176 2.04 -6.97 -13.12
C SER A 176 1.85 -7.29 -11.63
N LYS A 177 0.60 -7.46 -11.18
CA LYS A 177 0.30 -7.91 -9.80
C LYS A 177 0.89 -9.28 -9.49
N ALA A 178 0.70 -10.26 -10.38
CA ALA A 178 1.19 -11.61 -10.17
C ALA A 178 2.72 -11.67 -10.08
N GLU A 179 3.41 -10.90 -10.93
CA GLU A 179 4.86 -10.78 -10.90
C GLU A 179 5.35 -10.14 -9.60
N MET A 180 4.73 -9.03 -9.18
CA MET A 180 5.05 -8.34 -7.93
C MET A 180 4.90 -9.28 -6.73
N GLU A 181 3.77 -9.98 -6.61
CA GLU A 181 3.56 -10.91 -5.51
C GLU A 181 4.57 -12.06 -5.50
N SER A 182 4.96 -12.56 -6.68
CA SER A 182 5.99 -13.58 -6.81
C SER A 182 7.34 -13.09 -6.27
N LYS A 183 7.76 -11.89 -6.65
CA LYS A 183 9.01 -11.26 -6.18
C LYS A 183 8.98 -11.04 -4.66
N ILE A 184 7.88 -10.53 -4.12
CA ILE A 184 7.70 -10.35 -2.67
C ILE A 184 7.79 -11.69 -1.94
N ARG A 185 7.11 -12.74 -2.44
CA ARG A 185 7.16 -14.08 -1.84
C ARG A 185 8.58 -14.64 -1.84
N ASN A 186 9.36 -14.44 -2.90
CA ASN A 186 10.74 -14.91 -2.97
C ASN A 186 11.65 -14.22 -1.94
N ILE A 187 11.52 -12.90 -1.78
CA ILE A 187 12.25 -12.14 -0.75
C ILE A 187 11.89 -12.66 0.65
N GLN A 188 10.60 -12.81 0.93
CA GLN A 188 10.13 -13.33 2.22
C GLN A 188 10.62 -14.76 2.47
N ASN A 189 10.58 -15.62 1.46
CA ASN A 189 11.04 -17.01 1.58
C ASN A 189 12.55 -17.06 1.84
N GLY A 190 13.37 -16.24 1.19
CA GLY A 190 14.81 -16.16 1.46
C GLY A 190 15.13 -15.75 2.90
N ILE A 191 14.39 -14.78 3.44
CA ILE A 191 14.55 -14.36 4.83
C ILE A 191 14.08 -15.47 5.79
N LYS A 192 12.94 -16.12 5.50
CA LYS A 192 12.42 -17.24 6.31
C LYS A 192 13.37 -18.43 6.32
N THR A 193 13.95 -18.79 5.17
CA THR A 193 14.90 -19.91 5.09
C THR A 193 16.15 -19.59 5.91
N MET A 194 16.71 -18.38 5.81
CA MET A 194 17.83 -17.99 6.67
C MET A 194 17.47 -18.01 8.15
N ALA A 195 16.30 -17.52 8.54
CA ALA A 195 15.85 -17.52 9.93
C ALA A 195 15.70 -18.95 10.52
N VAL A 196 15.35 -19.93 9.70
CA VAL A 196 15.22 -21.34 10.11
C VAL A 196 16.56 -22.09 10.06
N LEU A 197 17.43 -21.74 9.11
CA LEU A 197 18.66 -22.48 8.84
C LEU A 197 19.85 -22.01 9.70
N ILE A 198 19.87 -20.75 10.15
CA ILE A 198 20.94 -20.20 10.99
C ILE A 198 20.98 -20.82 12.41
N PRO A 199 19.85 -21.00 13.14
CA PRO A 199 19.87 -21.51 14.51
C PRO A 199 20.57 -22.88 14.74
N PRO A 200 20.45 -23.90 13.85
CA PRO A 200 21.12 -25.19 14.06
C PRO A 200 22.62 -25.20 13.71
N ILE A 201 23.14 -24.20 13.00
CA ILE A 201 24.55 -24.18 12.53
C ILE A 201 25.54 -24.25 13.71
N PRO A 202 25.42 -23.46 14.79
CA PRO A 202 26.35 -23.55 15.91
C PRO A 202 26.40 -24.94 16.56
N VAL A 203 25.25 -25.60 16.69
CA VAL A 203 25.14 -26.96 17.27
C VAL A 203 25.85 -27.98 16.38
N LEU A 204 25.63 -27.91 15.06
CA LEU A 204 26.32 -28.78 14.10
C LEU A 204 27.84 -28.56 14.11
N VAL A 205 28.29 -27.30 14.15
CA VAL A 205 29.71 -26.95 14.21
C VAL A 205 30.37 -27.54 15.45
N ILE A 206 29.73 -27.43 16.62
CA ILE A 206 30.24 -28.02 17.87
C ILE A 206 30.29 -29.55 17.77
N GLY A 207 29.24 -30.18 17.24
CA GLY A 207 29.21 -31.63 17.04
C GLY A 207 30.34 -32.14 16.14
N ILE A 208 30.56 -31.47 15.00
CA ILE A 208 31.65 -31.78 14.07
C ILE A 208 33.01 -31.55 14.74
N MET A 209 33.18 -30.46 15.48
CA MET A 209 34.42 -30.17 16.21
C MET A 209 34.76 -31.31 17.19
N ILE A 210 33.80 -31.75 18.00
CA ILE A 210 33.97 -32.84 18.97
C ILE A 210 34.31 -34.16 18.25
N PHE A 211 33.62 -34.46 17.16
CA PHE A 211 33.86 -35.67 16.37
C PHE A 211 35.28 -35.71 15.79
N ILE A 212 35.76 -34.61 15.20
CA ILE A 212 37.14 -34.51 14.69
C ILE A 212 38.14 -34.65 15.83
N ARG A 213 37.90 -34.01 16.98
CA ARG A 213 38.77 -34.11 18.16
C ARG A 213 38.87 -35.53 18.69
N ARG A 214 37.77 -36.27 18.72
CA ARG A 214 37.72 -37.67 19.13
C ARG A 214 38.48 -38.56 18.15
N ARG A 215 38.20 -38.42 16.85
CA ARG A 215 38.82 -39.24 15.80
C ARG A 215 40.34 -39.09 15.75
N ARG A 216 40.87 -37.89 16.00
CA ARG A 216 42.33 -37.64 16.09
C ARG A 216 42.98 -38.31 17.31
N ARG A 217 42.27 -38.44 18.43
CA ARG A 217 42.80 -39.14 19.61
C ARG A 217 42.85 -40.66 19.42
N GLU A 218 41.91 -41.22 18.67
CA GLU A 218 41.88 -42.66 18.37
C GLU A 218 42.98 -43.07 17.37
N SER A 219 43.43 -42.16 16.50
CA SER A 219 44.58 -42.41 15.61
C SER A 219 45.94 -42.44 16.33
N ASP A 220 46.04 -41.84 17.52
CA ASP A 220 47.29 -41.80 18.29
C ASP A 220 47.50 -43.04 19.19
N SER A 221 46.44 -43.84 19.44
CA SER A 221 46.51 -45.02 20.34
C SER A 221 47.01 -46.32 19.70
N ILE A 222 47.27 -46.36 18.38
CA ILE A 222 47.74 -47.59 17.69
C ILE A 222 49.28 -47.72 17.70
N SER A 223 50.01 -46.68 18.09
CA SER A 223 51.49 -46.65 18.01
C SER A 223 52.22 -46.92 19.34
N ALA A 224 51.51 -47.01 20.47
CA ALA A 224 52.13 -47.03 21.80
C ALA A 224 52.32 -48.43 22.42
N SER A 225 51.70 -49.48 21.88
CA SER A 225 51.76 -50.85 22.44
C SER A 225 52.84 -51.75 21.82
N ARG A 226 53.85 -51.18 21.14
CA ARG A 226 55.03 -51.91 20.66
C ARG A 226 56.35 -51.31 21.17
N ARG A 227 56.49 -51.17 22.49
CA ARG A 227 57.78 -50.99 23.19
C ARG A 227 57.76 -51.66 24.57
N VAL A 228 57.66 -52.99 24.59
CA VAL A 228 58.20 -53.81 25.69
C VAL A 228 58.86 -55.02 25.05
N LEU A 229 60.17 -54.90 24.80
CA LEU A 229 61.12 -55.99 24.59
C LEU A 229 62.51 -55.34 24.62
N VAL A 230 63.05 -55.15 25.82
CA VAL A 230 64.46 -55.34 26.19
C VAL A 230 64.47 -55.77 27.65
#